data_AF-A0A5J6IBS1-F1
#
_entry.id   AF-A0A5J6IBS1-F1
#
_cell.length_a   1.000
_cell.length_b   1.000
_cell.length_c   1.000
_cell.angle_alpha   90.00
_cell.angle_beta   90.00
_cell.angle_gamma   90.00
#
_symmetry.space_group_name_H-M   'P 1'
#
loop_
_entity.id
_entity.type
_entity.pdbx_description
1 polymer ?
#
loop_
_entity_poly.entity_id
_entity_poly.type
_entity_poly.pdbx_seq_one_letter_code
_entity_poly.pdbx_strand_id
1 'polypeptide(L)'
;MGTAADPAFDRETLRRGVEGQSPDLLLSLYADDAEFRIVDRTTQPSHPKVLHGRDEISRMLEDVYSRDMSHTLERCVIQGDEAAYSESCEYADGVRVLSESMISLKDGKIAEQTLVQAWDEE
;
A
#
# COMPACT_ATOMS: atom_id res chain seq x y z
N MET A 1 1.26 -5.31 -34.01
CA MET A 1 1.87 -4.52 -32.93
C MET A 1 0.76 -3.73 -32.29
N GLY A 2 0.09 -4.32 -31.29
CA GLY A 2 -0.79 -3.54 -30.42
C GLY A 2 0.12 -2.81 -29.44
N THR A 3 -0.01 -1.50 -29.35
CA THR A 3 0.48 -0.74 -28.19
C THR A 3 -0.17 -1.37 -26.96
N ALA A 4 0.58 -2.18 -26.21
CA ALA A 4 0.19 -2.47 -24.85
C ALA A 4 0.04 -1.11 -24.17
N ALA A 5 -1.16 -0.80 -23.67
CA ALA A 5 -1.27 0.28 -22.71
C ALA A 5 -0.23 0.00 -21.63
N ASP A 6 0.56 1.02 -21.25
CA ASP A 6 1.39 0.91 -20.07
C ASP A 6 0.53 0.34 -18.94
N PRO A 7 0.98 -0.69 -18.21
CA PRO A 7 0.19 -1.21 -17.11
C PRO A 7 -0.09 -0.05 -16.16
N ALA A 8 -1.37 0.17 -15.82
CA ALA A 8 -1.76 1.25 -14.92
C ALA A 8 -1.06 1.13 -13.54
N PHE A 9 -0.55 -0.06 -13.24
CA PHE A 9 0.30 -0.35 -12.10
C PHE A 9 1.72 -0.69 -12.55
N ASP A 10 2.65 0.20 -12.26
CA ASP A 10 4.08 -0.01 -12.45
C ASP A 10 4.86 0.50 -11.23
N ARG A 11 6.14 0.13 -11.14
CA ARG A 11 7.00 0.46 -9.98
C ARG A 11 7.14 1.97 -9.76
N GLU A 12 7.22 2.76 -10.81
CA GLU A 12 7.39 4.21 -10.71
C GLU A 12 6.09 4.88 -10.27
N THR A 13 4.95 4.43 -10.79
CA THR A 13 3.64 4.89 -10.31
C THR A 13 3.43 4.52 -8.83
N LEU A 14 3.76 3.29 -8.43
CA LEU A 14 3.71 2.86 -7.03
C LEU A 14 4.64 3.71 -6.15
N ARG A 15 5.89 3.95 -6.58
CA ARG A 15 6.84 4.80 -5.85
C ARG A 15 6.26 6.18 -5.59
N ARG A 16 5.73 6.83 -6.61
CA ARG A 16 5.15 8.18 -6.48
C ARG A 16 3.93 8.19 -5.57
N GLY A 17 3.14 7.12 -5.59
CA GLY A 17 2.01 6.95 -4.68
C GLY A 17 2.48 6.85 -3.23
N VAL A 18 3.41 5.91 -2.94
CA VAL A 18 3.93 5.63 -1.60
C VAL A 18 4.72 6.80 -1.03
N GLU A 19 5.72 7.31 -1.75
CA GLU A 19 6.64 8.36 -1.26
C GLU A 19 6.05 9.78 -1.38
N GLY A 20 4.90 9.92 -2.05
CA GLY A 20 4.21 11.19 -2.20
C GLY A 20 3.58 11.69 -0.89
N GLN A 21 2.99 12.89 -0.93
CA GLN A 21 2.22 13.45 0.20
C GLN A 21 0.70 13.46 -0.07
N SER A 22 0.24 12.96 -1.22
CA SER A 22 -1.17 12.93 -1.59
C SER A 22 -1.67 11.47 -1.61
N PRO A 23 -2.72 11.14 -0.85
CA PRO A 23 -3.30 9.80 -0.86
C PRO A 23 -4.00 9.49 -2.19
N ASP A 24 -4.35 10.50 -3.00
CA ASP A 24 -5.12 10.35 -4.24
C ASP A 24 -4.40 9.49 -5.27
N LEU A 25 -3.08 9.65 -5.39
CA LEU A 25 -2.30 8.91 -6.37
C LEU A 25 -2.24 7.42 -5.99
N LEU A 26 -1.94 7.11 -4.73
CA LEU A 26 -1.93 5.73 -4.24
C LEU A 26 -3.34 5.12 -4.30
N LEU A 27 -4.36 5.86 -3.88
CA LEU A 27 -5.76 5.43 -3.97
C LEU A 27 -6.16 5.15 -5.43
N SER A 28 -5.68 5.92 -6.40
CA SER A 28 -5.99 5.70 -7.82
C SER A 28 -5.55 4.32 -8.32
N LEU A 29 -4.62 3.65 -7.64
CA LEU A 29 -4.16 2.30 -7.99
C LEU A 29 -5.16 1.20 -7.60
N TYR A 30 -6.09 1.48 -6.68
CA TYR A 30 -7.07 0.49 -6.20
C TYR A 30 -8.31 0.38 -7.10
N ALA A 31 -8.77 -0.85 -7.30
CA ALA A 31 -10.08 -1.15 -7.88
C ALA A 31 -11.21 -0.68 -6.95
N ASP A 32 -12.40 -0.45 -7.51
CA ASP A 32 -13.56 0.04 -6.74
C ASP A 32 -13.98 -0.91 -5.61
N ASP A 33 -13.85 -2.21 -5.86
CA ASP A 33 -14.20 -3.31 -4.96
C ASP A 33 -12.98 -3.93 -4.23
N ALA A 34 -11.85 -3.22 -4.18
CA ALA A 34 -10.62 -3.77 -3.62
C ALA A 34 -10.73 -4.13 -2.13
N GLU A 35 -10.01 -5.18 -1.72
CA GLU A 35 -9.86 -5.56 -0.31
C GLU A 35 -8.45 -5.23 0.19
N PHE A 36 -8.37 -4.61 1.38
CA PHE A 36 -7.10 -4.34 2.04
C PHE A 36 -7.07 -4.96 3.44
N ARG A 37 -6.30 -6.04 3.59
CA ARG A 37 -6.00 -6.70 4.86
C ARG A 37 -4.73 -6.14 5.50
N ILE A 38 -4.82 -5.71 6.75
CA ILE A 38 -3.71 -5.18 7.55
C ILE A 38 -3.47 -6.10 8.75
N VAL A 39 -2.19 -6.43 8.95
CA VAL A 39 -1.72 -7.22 10.08
C VAL A 39 -0.56 -6.51 10.77
N ASP A 40 -0.77 -6.15 12.03
CA ASP A 40 0.23 -5.52 12.89
C ASP A 40 0.05 -5.95 14.36
N ARG A 41 0.78 -5.31 15.29
CA ARG A 41 0.72 -5.59 16.73
C ARG A 41 -0.67 -5.43 17.35
N THR A 42 -1.50 -4.55 16.79
CA THR A 42 -2.89 -4.25 17.20
C THR A 42 -3.94 -5.00 16.37
N THR A 43 -3.63 -5.35 15.12
CA THR A 43 -4.51 -6.04 14.17
C THR A 43 -3.98 -7.45 13.86
N GLN A 44 -3.90 -8.30 14.89
CA GLN A 44 -3.17 -9.57 14.86
C GLN A 44 -3.70 -10.58 13.82
N PRO A 45 -2.90 -11.59 13.41
CA PRO A 45 -3.30 -12.55 12.36
C PRO A 45 -4.63 -13.29 12.59
N SER A 46 -5.03 -13.46 13.86
CA SER A 46 -6.31 -14.09 14.24
C SER A 46 -7.52 -13.17 14.06
N HIS A 47 -7.31 -11.85 14.09
CA HIS A 47 -8.33 -10.80 13.96
C HIS A 47 -7.75 -9.60 13.18
N PRO A 48 -7.39 -9.78 11.90
CA PRO A 48 -6.81 -8.72 11.09
C PRO A 48 -7.84 -7.62 10.84
N LYS A 49 -7.36 -6.41 10.56
CA LYS A 49 -8.23 -5.35 10.03
C LYS A 49 -8.40 -5.59 8.54
N VAL A 50 -9.64 -5.57 8.06
CA VAL A 50 -9.97 -5.70 6.64
C VAL A 50 -10.81 -4.49 6.25
N LEU A 51 -10.40 -3.82 5.17
CA LEU A 51 -11.10 -2.71 4.55
C LEU A 51 -11.65 -3.16 3.20
N HIS A 52 -12.88 -2.75 2.91
CA HIS A 52 -13.57 -3.12 1.69
C HIS A 52 -13.94 -1.89 0.85
N GLY A 53 -13.49 -1.91 -0.40
CA GLY A 53 -13.74 -0.88 -1.39
C GLY A 53 -12.98 0.42 -1.17
N ARG A 54 -13.01 1.27 -2.19
CA ARG A 54 -12.24 2.53 -2.22
C ARG A 54 -12.58 3.50 -1.10
N ASP A 55 -13.82 3.56 -0.62
CA ASP A 55 -14.24 4.51 0.40
C ASP A 55 -13.67 4.20 1.80
N GLU A 56 -13.47 2.92 2.13
CA GLU A 56 -12.81 2.52 3.37
C GLU A 56 -11.29 2.70 3.28
N ILE A 57 -10.73 2.35 2.13
CA ILE A 57 -9.30 2.48 1.85
C ILE A 57 -8.90 3.97 1.82
N SER A 58 -9.69 4.86 1.21
CA SER A 58 -9.37 6.30 1.16
C SER A 58 -9.27 6.89 2.55
N ARG A 59 -10.23 6.60 3.43
CA ARG A 59 -10.24 7.10 4.81
C ARG A 59 -9.02 6.64 5.60
N MET A 60 -8.56 5.42 5.36
CA MET A 60 -7.33 4.91 5.98
C MET A 60 -6.09 5.64 5.43
N LEU A 61 -5.99 5.80 4.11
CA LEU A 61 -4.87 6.51 3.49
C LEU A 61 -4.83 7.99 3.90
N GLU A 62 -5.97 8.66 3.97
CA GLU A 62 -6.08 10.04 4.47
C GLU A 62 -5.57 10.16 5.90
N ASP A 63 -5.94 9.22 6.79
CA ASP A 63 -5.46 9.19 8.17
C ASP A 63 -3.94 8.96 8.23
N VAL A 64 -3.39 8.04 7.44
CA VAL A 64 -1.94 7.77 7.37
C VAL A 64 -1.17 9.00 6.88
N TYR A 65 -1.56 9.57 5.74
CA TYR A 65 -0.87 10.71 5.12
C TYR A 65 -1.11 12.04 5.86
N SER A 66 -2.09 12.10 6.77
CA SER A 66 -2.26 13.25 7.67
C SER A 66 -1.24 13.30 8.81
N ARG A 67 -0.56 12.18 9.08
CA ARG A 67 0.47 12.07 10.13
C ARG A 67 1.79 12.62 9.60
N ASP A 68 2.58 13.21 10.49
CA ASP A 68 3.94 13.65 10.15
C ASP A 68 4.86 12.42 10.12
N MET A 69 4.95 11.81 8.94
CA MET A 69 5.75 10.63 8.65
C MET A 69 6.33 10.67 7.24
N SER A 70 7.49 10.04 7.09
CA SER A 70 8.08 9.77 5.78
C SER A 70 7.79 8.34 5.36
N HIS A 71 7.62 8.13 4.06
CA HIS A 71 7.41 6.83 3.42
C HIS A 71 8.49 6.63 2.35
N THR A 72 9.19 5.50 2.37
CA THR A 72 10.23 5.17 1.38
C THR A 72 9.97 3.79 0.78
N LEU A 73 9.88 3.70 -0.55
CA LEU A 73 9.73 2.43 -1.26
C LEU A 73 11.11 1.77 -1.46
N GLU A 74 11.40 0.75 -0.67
CA GLU A 74 12.70 0.08 -0.64
C GLU A 74 12.87 -0.90 -1.81
N ARG A 75 11.95 -1.87 -1.94
CA ARG A 75 11.98 -2.91 -2.96
C ARG A 75 10.59 -3.08 -3.54
N CYS A 76 10.52 -3.43 -4.82
CA CYS A 76 9.28 -3.69 -5.52
C CYS A 76 9.55 -4.73 -6.61
N VAL A 77 8.76 -5.80 -6.62
CA VAL A 77 8.73 -6.82 -7.66
C VAL A 77 7.31 -6.86 -8.22
N ILE A 78 7.19 -6.88 -9.54
CA ILE A 78 5.92 -7.02 -10.25
C ILE A 78 6.08 -8.19 -11.22
N GLN A 79 5.16 -9.16 -11.15
CA GLN A 79 5.16 -10.33 -12.01
C GLN A 79 3.73 -10.67 -12.43
N GLY A 80 3.39 -10.35 -13.69
CA GLY A 80 2.03 -10.55 -14.18
C GLY A 80 1.04 -9.71 -13.37
N ASP A 81 0.03 -10.38 -12.81
CA ASP A 81 -1.00 -9.76 -11.98
C ASP A 81 -0.65 -9.77 -10.48
N GLU A 82 0.61 -10.01 -10.12
CA GLU A 82 1.06 -10.03 -8.73
C GLU A 82 2.15 -8.97 -8.50
N ALA A 83 2.14 -8.33 -7.33
CA ALA A 83 3.21 -7.43 -6.91
C ALA A 83 3.55 -7.62 -5.43
N ALA A 84 4.81 -7.40 -5.08
CA ALA A 84 5.27 -7.35 -3.71
C ALA A 84 6.19 -6.16 -3.51
N TYR A 85 6.05 -5.45 -2.39
CA TYR A 85 6.93 -4.34 -2.06
C TYR A 85 7.19 -4.22 -0.57
N SER A 86 8.36 -3.68 -0.25
CA SER A 86 8.78 -3.33 1.10
C SER A 86 8.87 -1.81 1.23
N GLU A 87 8.40 -1.28 2.36
CA GLU A 87 8.33 0.14 2.65
C GLU A 87 8.85 0.43 4.06
N SER A 88 9.74 1.41 4.15
CA SER A 88 10.22 1.95 5.43
C SER A 88 9.47 3.25 5.74
N CYS A 89 8.93 3.36 6.94
CA CYS A 89 8.32 4.59 7.45
C CYS A 89 9.07 5.08 8.69
N GLU A 90 9.19 6.40 8.83
CA GLU A 90 9.72 7.05 10.03
C GLU A 90 8.78 8.18 10.46
N TYR A 91 8.30 8.12 11.70
CA TYR A 91 7.50 9.15 12.35
C TYR A 91 8.38 10.31 12.82
N ALA A 92 7.78 11.49 13.01
CA ALA A 92 8.48 12.68 13.50
C ALA A 92 9.18 12.51 14.87
N ASP A 93 8.72 11.57 15.70
CA ASP A 93 9.34 11.21 16.99
C ASP A 93 10.49 10.18 16.87
N GLY A 94 10.77 9.72 15.65
CA GLY A 94 11.82 8.75 15.34
C GLY A 94 11.37 7.29 15.39
N VAL A 95 10.11 6.99 15.72
CA VAL A 95 9.58 5.62 15.65
C VAL A 95 9.60 5.13 14.21
N ARG A 96 10.12 3.93 13.99
CA ARG A 96 10.18 3.31 12.66
C ARG A 96 9.18 2.19 12.48
N VAL A 97 8.73 2.05 11.24
CA VAL A 97 7.88 0.95 10.80
C VAL A 97 8.48 0.36 9.53
N LEU A 98 8.73 -0.95 9.54
CA LEU A 98 8.99 -1.70 8.32
C LEU A 98 7.70 -2.41 7.92
N SER A 99 7.32 -2.30 6.66
CA SER A 99 6.15 -2.97 6.15
C SER A 99 6.42 -3.74 4.86
N GLU A 100 5.72 -4.85 4.71
CA GLU A 100 5.76 -5.73 3.55
C GLU A 100 4.34 -5.89 3.03
N SER A 101 4.17 -5.67 1.72
CA SER A 101 2.88 -5.79 1.04
C SER A 101 2.93 -6.85 -0.05
N MET A 102 1.90 -7.70 -0.09
CA MET A 102 1.59 -8.57 -1.22
C MET A 102 0.29 -8.09 -1.89
N ILE A 103 0.30 -7.99 -3.21
CA ILE A 103 -0.78 -7.42 -4.02
C ILE A 103 -1.16 -8.41 -5.12
N SER A 104 -2.48 -8.57 -5.31
CA SER A 104 -3.06 -9.11 -6.54
C SER A 104 -3.74 -8.00 -7.33
N LEU A 105 -3.46 -7.98 -8.63
CA LEU A 105 -3.97 -7.02 -9.59
C LEU A 105 -5.12 -7.62 -10.41
N LYS A 106 -6.05 -6.77 -10.80
CA LYS A 106 -7.10 -7.07 -11.76
C LYS A 106 -7.22 -5.89 -12.70
N ASP A 107 -7.05 -6.12 -14.00
CA ASP A 107 -7.08 -5.08 -15.02
C ASP A 107 -6.10 -3.91 -14.73
N GLY A 108 -4.95 -4.23 -14.14
CA GLY A 108 -3.92 -3.25 -13.76
C GLY A 108 -4.27 -2.39 -12.54
N LYS A 109 -5.24 -2.79 -11.72
CA LYS A 109 -5.60 -2.16 -10.44
C LYS A 109 -5.44 -3.15 -9.29
N ILE A 110 -5.10 -2.66 -8.10
CA ILE A 110 -5.05 -3.46 -6.87
C ILE A 110 -6.46 -3.94 -6.57
N ALA A 111 -6.67 -5.25 -6.64
CA ALA A 111 -7.90 -5.91 -6.23
C ALA A 111 -7.79 -6.42 -4.78
N GLU A 112 -6.61 -6.90 -4.40
CA GLU A 112 -6.34 -7.37 -3.03
C GLU A 112 -4.95 -6.88 -2.61
N GLN A 113 -4.85 -6.42 -1.36
CA GLN A 113 -3.56 -6.13 -0.72
C GLN A 113 -3.53 -6.72 0.69
N THR A 114 -2.45 -7.41 1.03
CA THR A 114 -2.11 -7.79 2.41
C THR A 114 -0.88 -7.02 2.85
N LEU A 115 -0.99 -6.24 3.91
CA LEU A 115 0.11 -5.50 4.55
C LEU A 115 0.45 -6.13 5.90
N VAL A 116 1.73 -6.41 6.11
CA VAL A 116 2.27 -6.80 7.41
C VAL A 116 3.21 -5.70 7.88
N GLN A 117 3.05 -5.25 9.12
CA GLN A 117 3.87 -4.19 9.71
C GLN A 117 4.61 -4.68 10.95
N ALA A 118 5.89 -4.31 11.04
CA ALA A 118 6.71 -4.41 12.24
C ALA A 118 7.10 -2.99 12.67
N TRP A 119 6.95 -2.70 13.97
CA TRP A 119 7.20 -1.39 14.55
C TRP A 119 8.37 -1.48 15.52
N ASP A 120 9.11 -0.39 15.69
CA ASP A 120 9.94 -0.26 16.89
C ASP A 120 9.04 -0.36 18.13
N GLU A 121 9.40 -1.25 19.04
CA GLU A 121 8.71 -1.44 20.32
C GLU A 121 9.53 -0.80 21.45
N GLU A 122 8.85 -0.34 22.50
CA GLU A 122 9.49 0.14 23.73
C GLU A 122 9.96 -1.01 24.63
#